data_AF-A0A392PTJ3-F1
#
_entry.id   AF-A0A392PTJ3-F1
#
_cell.length_a   1.000
_cell.length_b   1.000
_cell.length_c   1.000
_cell.angle_alpha   90.00
_cell.angle_beta   90.00
_cell.angle_gamma   90.00
#
_symmetry.space_group_name_H-M   'P 1'
#
loop_
_entity.id
_entity.type
_entity.pdbx_description
1 polymer ?
#
loop_
_entity_poly.entity_id
_entity_poly.type
_entity_poly.pdbx_seq_one_letter_code
_entity_poly.pdbx_strand_id
1 'polypeptide(L)'
;MHINALTRLILINSGGILEKILFPGETCMQITCDLYKDWKFTEQGLPSDLIKRGMAVEDTNENNPTGIQLLMLDYPYAIEG
;
A
#
# COMPACT_ATOMS: atom_id res chain seq x y z
N MET A 1 -9.41 7.98 15.60
CA MET A 1 -9.56 9.24 14.82
C MET A 1 -8.65 10.39 15.28
N HIS A 2 -8.07 10.36 16.49
CA HIS A 2 -7.22 11.44 17.02
C HIS A 2 -6.01 11.76 16.13
N ILE A 3 -5.26 10.73 15.71
CA ILE A 3 -4.09 10.93 14.85
C ILE A 3 -4.48 11.53 13.49
N ASN A 4 -5.52 11.01 12.82
CA ASN A 4 -5.97 11.55 11.54
C ASN A 4 -6.45 13.02 11.64
N ALA A 5 -7.03 13.42 12.77
CA ALA A 5 -7.42 14.81 12.99
C ALA A 5 -6.19 15.73 13.12
N LEU A 6 -5.18 15.32 13.89
CA LEU A 6 -3.91 16.04 13.99
C LEU A 6 -3.17 16.08 12.66
N THR A 7 -3.17 14.98 11.91
CA THR A 7 -2.59 14.90 10.57
C THR A 7 -3.21 15.94 9.63
N ARG A 8 -4.54 16.09 9.61
CA ARG A 8 -5.20 17.12 8.81
C ARG A 8 -4.92 18.55 9.27
N LEU A 9 -4.61 18.75 10.55
CA LEU A 9 -4.33 20.07 11.11
C LEU A 9 -2.88 20.52 10.86
N ILE A 10 -1.93 19.60 10.93
CA ILE A 10 -0.48 19.91 11.01
C ILE A 10 0.31 19.35 9.82
N LEU A 11 -0.05 18.17 9.33
CA LEU A 11 0.79 17.41 8.40
C LEU A 11 0.38 17.61 6.94
N ILE A 12 -0.89 17.36 6.61
CA ILE A 12 -1.41 17.31 5.22
C ILE A 12 -2.29 18.50 4.85
N ASN A 13 -2.29 19.56 5.66
CA ASN A 13 -2.91 20.83 5.30
C ASN A 13 -2.05 21.59 4.29
N SER A 14 -2.67 22.56 3.60
CA SER A 14 -1.94 23.51 2.74
C SER A 14 -0.87 24.25 3.55
N GLY A 15 0.36 24.30 3.00
CA GLY A 15 1.54 24.84 3.66
C GLY A 15 2.01 24.03 4.88
N GLY A 16 1.46 22.83 5.07
CA GLY A 16 1.80 21.90 6.15
C GLY A 16 3.19 21.29 6.01
N ILE A 17 3.53 20.39 6.93
CA ILE A 17 4.85 19.74 6.94
C ILE A 17 5.07 18.94 5.66
N LEU A 18 4.05 18.20 5.18
CA LEU A 18 4.20 17.27 4.06
C LEU A 18 4.52 18.01 2.74
N GLU A 19 3.85 19.13 2.47
CA GLU A 19 4.10 19.94 1.27
C GLU A 19 5.46 20.65 1.27
N LYS A 20 6.10 20.84 2.43
CA LYS A 20 7.41 21.51 2.53
C LYS A 20 8.59 20.57 2.38
N ILE A 21 8.42 19.30 2.70
CA ILE A 21 9.52 18.32 2.74
C ILE A 21 9.49 17.37 1.53
N LEU A 22 8.33 17.12 0.94
CA LEU A 22 8.18 16.21 -0.19
C LEU A 22 8.19 16.97 -1.51
N PHE A 23 8.80 16.34 -2.52
CA PHE A 23 8.92 16.88 -3.88
C PHE A 23 7.60 17.39 -4.49
N PRO A 24 6.43 16.71 -4.34
CA PRO A 24 5.22 17.16 -5.03
C PRO A 24 4.61 18.45 -4.46
N GLY A 25 5.07 18.93 -3.30
CA GLY A 25 4.60 20.18 -2.71
C GLY A 25 3.08 20.23 -2.54
N GLU A 26 2.46 21.32 -2.99
CA GLU A 26 1.01 21.55 -2.95
C GLU A 26 0.18 20.49 -3.70
N THR A 27 0.81 19.71 -4.61
CA THR A 27 0.13 18.66 -5.38
C THR A 27 0.07 17.31 -4.66
N CYS A 28 0.67 17.17 -3.47
CA CYS A 28 0.72 15.90 -2.73
C CYS A 28 -0.67 15.28 -2.52
N MET A 29 -1.64 16.09 -2.07
CA MET A 29 -2.99 15.58 -1.83
C MET A 29 -3.68 15.16 -3.13
N GLN A 30 -3.49 15.92 -4.22
CA GLN A 30 -4.08 15.60 -5.52
C GLN A 30 -3.60 14.26 -6.06
N ILE A 31 -2.29 13.98 -5.98
CA ILE A 31 -1.72 12.69 -6.43
C ILE A 31 -2.37 11.52 -5.69
N THR A 32 -2.53 11.64 -4.36
CA THR A 32 -3.17 10.56 -3.57
C THR A 32 -4.65 10.40 -3.89
N CYS A 33 -5.38 11.50 -4.14
CA CYS A 33 -6.78 11.45 -4.55
C CYS A 33 -6.96 10.79 -5.92
N ASP A 34 -6.06 11.06 -6.86
CA ASP A 34 -6.09 10.44 -8.19
C ASP A 34 -5.78 8.93 -8.10
N LEU A 35 -4.79 8.53 -7.29
CA LEU A 35 -4.49 7.12 -7.06
C LEU A 35 -5.63 6.37 -6.36
N TYR A 36 -6.39 7.06 -5.50
CA TYR A 36 -7.52 6.45 -4.79
C TYR A 36 -8.63 5.95 -5.73
N LYS A 37 -8.73 6.50 -6.95
CA LYS A 37 -9.69 6.05 -7.97
C LYS A 37 -9.49 4.59 -8.37
N ASP A 38 -8.25 4.11 -8.33
CA ASP A 38 -7.87 2.74 -8.68
C ASP A 38 -7.83 1.81 -7.45
N TRP A 39 -8.06 2.34 -6.24
CA TRP A 39 -8.02 1.58 -5.02
C TRP A 39 -9.20 0.61 -4.92
N LYS A 40 -8.92 -0.66 -4.60
CA LYS A 40 -9.92 -1.72 -4.45
C LYS A 40 -9.67 -2.51 -3.18
N PHE A 41 -10.72 -2.64 -2.36
CA PHE A 41 -10.65 -3.32 -1.06
C PHE A 41 -10.23 -4.80 -1.18
N THR A 42 -10.72 -5.53 -2.19
CA THR A 42 -10.44 -6.95 -2.41
C THR A 42 -8.96 -7.24 -2.72
N GLU A 43 -8.22 -6.23 -3.16
CA GLU A 43 -6.81 -6.35 -3.54
C GLU A 43 -5.86 -5.98 -2.40
N GLN A 44 -6.37 -5.57 -1.23
CA GLN A 44 -5.54 -5.15 -0.09
C GLN A 44 -5.07 -6.32 0.78
N GLY A 45 -5.64 -7.51 0.59
CA GLY A 45 -5.16 -8.72 1.26
C GLY A 45 -3.77 -9.08 0.73
N LEU A 46 -2.84 -9.43 1.63
CA LEU A 46 -1.44 -9.67 1.28
C LEU A 46 -1.27 -10.68 0.12
N PRO A 47 -1.99 -11.83 0.08
CA PRO A 47 -1.87 -12.75 -1.05
C PRO A 47 -2.31 -12.13 -2.39
N SER A 48 -3.46 -11.43 -2.38
CA SER A 48 -4.01 -10.75 -3.57
C SER A 48 -3.08 -9.64 -4.07
N ASP A 49 -2.49 -8.85 -3.16
CA ASP A 49 -1.54 -7.80 -3.49
C ASP A 49 -0.27 -8.37 -4.15
N LEU A 50 0.29 -9.45 -3.59
CA LEU A 50 1.48 -10.12 -4.12
C LEU A 50 1.24 -10.70 -5.52
N ILE A 51 0.09 -11.33 -5.75
CA ILE A 51 -0.30 -11.83 -7.07
C ILE A 51 -0.47 -10.66 -8.05
N LYS A 52 -1.20 -9.60 -7.66
CA LYS A 52 -1.43 -8.43 -8.53
C LYS A 52 -0.13 -7.75 -8.95
N ARG A 53 0.86 -7.68 -8.06
CA ARG A 53 2.19 -7.13 -8.35
C ARG A 53 3.09 -8.07 -9.14
N GLY A 54 2.66 -9.30 -9.42
CA GLY A 54 3.47 -10.32 -10.08
C GLY A 54 4.65 -10.77 -9.23
N MET A 55 4.51 -10.75 -7.90
CA MET A 55 5.53 -11.22 -6.96
C MET A 55 5.23 -12.64 -6.45
N ALA A 56 4.01 -13.14 -6.70
CA ALA A 56 3.58 -14.49 -6.37
C ALA A 56 2.64 -15.05 -7.44
N VAL A 57 2.50 -16.38 -7.45
CA VAL A 57 1.57 -17.12 -8.30
C VAL A 57 0.65 -17.93 -7.39
N GLU A 58 -0.58 -18.18 -7.82
CA GLU A 58 -1.50 -19.08 -7.12
C GLU A 58 -0.92 -20.50 -7.06
N ASP A 59 -0.91 -21.08 -5.87
CA ASP A 59 -0.46 -22.45 -5.64
C ASP A 59 -1.64 -23.30 -5.18
N THR A 60 -1.97 -24.33 -5.97
CA THR A 60 -3.08 -25.26 -5.68
C THR A 60 -2.66 -26.43 -4.80
N ASN A 61 -1.43 -26.44 -4.28
CA ASN A 61 -0.95 -27.48 -3.39
C ASN A 61 -1.63 -27.38 -2.01
N GLU A 62 -2.38 -28.41 -1.63
CA GLU A 62 -3.08 -28.48 -0.33
C GLU A 62 -2.15 -28.39 0.89
N ASN A 63 -0.84 -28.64 0.71
CA ASN A 63 0.16 -28.53 1.77
C ASN A 63 0.63 -27.08 2.02
N ASN A 64 0.28 -26.13 1.14
CA ASN A 64 0.67 -24.74 1.27
C ASN A 64 -0.47 -23.90 1.88
N PRO A 65 -0.39 -23.52 3.17
CA PRO A 65 -1.49 -22.83 3.85
C PRO A 65 -1.74 -21.40 3.35
N THR A 66 -0.79 -20.80 2.63
CA THR A 66 -0.92 -19.42 2.11
C THR A 66 -1.62 -19.38 0.75
N GLY A 67 -1.73 -20.52 0.05
CA GLY A 67 -2.34 -20.62 -1.28
C GLY A 67 -1.56 -19.89 -2.39
N ILE A 68 -0.35 -19.42 -2.10
CA ILE A 68 0.50 -18.69 -3.05
C ILE A 68 1.96 -19.14 -2.97
N GLN A 69 2.64 -19.11 -4.11
CA GLN A 69 4.07 -19.35 -4.24
C GLN A 69 4.77 -18.06 -4.64
N LEU A 70 5.74 -17.62 -3.83
CA LEU A 70 6.55 -16.43 -4.13
C LEU A 70 7.50 -16.70 -5.30
N LEU A 71 7.64 -15.71 -6.19
CA LEU A 71 8.66 -15.74 -7.24
C LEU A 71 10.05 -15.41 -6.69
N MET A 72 10.10 -14.54 -5.67
CA MET A 72 11.31 -14.21 -4.92
C MET A 72 11.21 -14.83 -3.53
N LEU A 73 11.99 -15.89 -3.30
CA LEU A 73 11.96 -16.65 -2.06
C LEU A 73 12.49 -15.88 -0.85
N ASP A 74 13.32 -14.86 -1.08
CA ASP A 74 13.90 -14.01 -0.03
C ASP A 74 13.34 -12.59 -0.13
N TYR A 75 12.01 -12.48 -0.02
CA TYR A 75 11.30 -11.21 0.07
C TYR A 75 10.73 -11.03 1.48
N PRO A 76 11.46 -10.40 2.43
CA PRO A 76 11.11 -10.38 3.85
C PRO A 76 9.69 -9.90 4.15
N TYR A 77 9.25 -8.83 3.49
CA TYR A 77 7.90 -8.29 3.65
C TYR A 77 6.80 -9.31 3.29
N ALA A 78 7.02 -10.14 2.27
CA ALA A 78 6.05 -11.14 1.83
C ALA A 78 6.07 -12.43 2.66
N ILE A 79 7.20 -12.71 3.34
CA ILE A 79 7.38 -13.90 4.17
C ILE A 79 6.86 -13.68 5.59
N GLU A 80 7.08 -12.48 6.15
CA GLU A 80 6.74 -12.16 7.54
C GLU A 80 5.33 -11.58 7.72
N GLY A 81 4.70 -11.12 6.63
CA GLY A 81 3.36 -10.52 6.64
C GLY A 81 2.24 -11.54 6.67
#